data_AF-A0A960PQC2-F1
#
_entry.id   AF-A0A960PQC2-F1
#
_cell.length_a   1.000
_cell.length_b   1.000
_cell.length_c   1.000
_cell.angle_alpha   90.00
_cell.angle_beta   90.00
_cell.angle_gamma   90.00
#
_symmetry.space_group_name_H-M   'P 1'
#
loop_
_entity.id
_entity.type
_entity.pdbx_description
1 polymer ?
#
loop_
_entity_poly.entity_id
_entity_poly.type
_entity_poly.pdbx_seq_one_letter_code
_entity_poly.pdbx_strand_id
1 'polypeptide(L)' 'WSTLSFGQTLTNPVFLAGMQTIRGFDPATVRYRNLSSTSVEIQIDEEESADSETTHSNPEVLGYIVVSR' A
#
# COMPACT_ATOMS: atom_id res chain seq x y z
N TRP A 1 2.32 7.78 2.97
CA TRP A 1 1.18 7.15 3.69
C TRP A 1 -0.16 7.78 3.30
N SER A 2 -1.13 6.93 2.97
CA SER A 2 -2.52 7.27 2.67
C SER A 2 -3.45 6.31 3.41
N THR A 3 -4.57 6.81 3.91
CA THR A 3 -5.57 6.00 4.62
C THR A 3 -6.58 5.41 3.64
N LEU A 4 -6.70 4.08 3.63
CA LEU A 4 -7.73 3.35 2.91
C LEU A 4 -8.82 2.92 3.90
N SER A 5 -10.04 3.41 3.69
CA SER A 5 -11.23 3.01 4.48
C SER A 5 -11.97 1.86 3.79
N PHE A 6 -12.36 0.83 4.54
CA PHE A 6 -13.05 -0.34 4.00
C PHE A 6 -14.54 -0.12 3.73
N GLY A 7 -15.12 0.98 4.22
CA GLY A 7 -16.55 1.27 4.13
C GLY A 7 -17.44 0.37 5.00
N GLN A 8 -16.85 -0.55 5.76
CA GLN A 8 -17.51 -1.48 6.66
C GLN A 8 -16.56 -1.88 7.82
N THR A 9 -17.10 -2.51 8.84
CA THR A 9 -16.33 -3.06 9.96
C THR A 9 -16.07 -4.55 9.74
N LEU A 10 -14.81 -4.95 9.76
CA LEU A 10 -14.36 -6.34 9.58
C LEU A 10 -13.89 -6.94 10.91
N THR A 11 -14.08 -8.25 11.08
CA THR A 11 -13.59 -9.01 12.23
C THR A 11 -12.25 -9.66 11.87
N ASN A 12 -11.22 -9.42 12.67
CA ASN A 12 -9.87 -9.96 12.48
C ASN A 12 -9.38 -9.87 11.01
N PRO A 13 -9.27 -8.66 10.46
CA PRO A 13 -9.02 -8.46 9.03
C PRO A 13 -7.65 -8.98 8.61
N VAL A 14 -7.59 -9.58 7.42
CA VAL A 14 -6.37 -9.87 6.68
C VAL A 14 -6.37 -9.01 5.42
N PHE A 15 -5.25 -8.34 5.18
CA PHE A 15 -5.08 -7.39 4.09
C PHE A 15 -3.96 -7.85 3.14
N LEU A 16 -4.25 -7.84 1.85
CA LEU A 16 -3.28 -8.09 0.78
C LEU A 16 -3.40 -6.96 -0.25
N ALA A 17 -2.27 -6.43 -0.71
CA ALA A 17 -2.23 -5.40 -1.73
C ALA A 17 -1.04 -5.58 -2.68
N GLY A 18 -1.15 -5.03 -3.88
CA GLY A 18 -0.09 -5.03 -4.88
C GLY A 18 -0.24 -3.90 -5.88
N MET A 19 0.90 -3.41 -6.39
CA MET A 19 0.93 -2.39 -7.44
C MET A 19 0.30 -2.92 -8.73
N GLN A 20 -0.50 -2.09 -9.40
CA GLN A 20 -1.15 -2.40 -10.69
C GLN A 20 -0.66 -1.51 -11.82
N THR A 21 0.15 -0.51 -11.50
CA THR A 21 0.83 0.38 -12.45
C THR A 21 2.27 0.54 -12.04
N ILE A 22 3.12 0.96 -12.98
CA ILE A 22 4.47 1.44 -12.73
C ILE A 22 4.58 2.86 -13.28
N ARG A 23 4.92 3.82 -12.42
CA ARG A 23 5.13 5.24 -12.73
C ARG A 23 6.37 5.73 -11.98
N GLY A 24 7.51 5.18 -12.33
CA GLY A 24 8.83 5.53 -11.82
C GLY A 24 9.86 4.67 -12.55
N PHE A 25 11.14 4.97 -12.36
CA PHE A 25 12.22 4.14 -12.90
C PHE A 25 12.77 3.18 -11.85
N ASP A 26 12.73 3.58 -10.57
CA ASP A 26 13.34 2.82 -9.49
C ASP A 26 12.41 1.74 -8.94
N PRO A 27 12.97 0.64 -8.43
CA PRO A 27 12.20 -0.42 -7.78
C PRO A 27 11.41 0.14 -6.61
N ALA A 28 10.15 -0.28 -6.48
CA ALA A 28 9.29 0.11 -5.38
C ALA A 28 8.42 -1.05 -4.91
N THR A 29 7.90 -0.95 -3.69
CA THR A 29 7.04 -1.96 -3.08
C THR A 29 5.87 -1.35 -2.33
N VAL A 30 4.80 -2.14 -2.15
CA VAL A 30 3.67 -1.73 -1.32
C VAL A 30 4.00 -2.01 0.15
N ARG A 31 3.87 -0.99 0.99
CA ARG A 31 3.90 -1.14 2.44
C ARG A 31 2.56 -0.76 3.03
N TYR A 32 2.15 -1.50 4.06
CA TYR A 32 0.99 -1.15 4.85
C TYR A 32 1.31 -1.19 6.34
N ARG A 33 0.56 -0.44 7.13
CA ARG A 33 0.60 -0.44 8.59
C ARG A 33 -0.76 -0.07 9.17
N ASN A 34 -0.89 -0.17 10.49
CA ASN A 34 -2.08 0.27 11.22
C ASN A 34 -3.37 -0.36 10.69
N LEU A 35 -3.34 -1.66 10.39
CA LEU A 35 -4.53 -2.42 9.99
C LEU A 35 -5.50 -2.49 11.17
N SER A 36 -6.67 -1.88 10.99
CA SER A 36 -7.79 -1.88 11.94
C SER A 36 -9.00 -2.59 11.35
N SER A 37 -10.10 -2.66 12.09
CA SER A 37 -11.36 -3.22 11.60
C SER A 37 -12.01 -2.39 10.48
N THR A 38 -11.63 -1.13 10.29
CA THR A 38 -12.31 -0.21 9.35
C THR A 38 -11.38 0.44 8.34
N SER A 39 -10.06 0.34 8.54
CA SER A 39 -9.08 1.00 7.68
C SER A 39 -7.69 0.38 7.77
N VAL A 40 -6.83 0.81 6.86
CA VAL A 40 -5.38 0.55 6.86
C VAL A 40 -4.64 1.75 6.29
N GLU A 41 -3.41 1.99 6.72
CA GLU A 41 -2.52 2.95 6.07
C GLU A 41 -1.62 2.24 5.06
N ILE A 42 -1.52 2.79 3.86
CA ILE A 42 -0.71 2.24 2.76
C ILE A 42 0.24 3.28 2.19
N GLN A 43 1.35 2.83 1.62
CA GLN A 43 2.18 3.64 0.74
C GLN A 43 2.91 2.77 -0.27
N ILE A 44 3.44 3.45 -1.29
CA ILE A 44 4.44 2.89 -2.18
C ILE A 44 5.78 3.42 -1.69
N ASP A 45 6.69 2.50 -1.44
CA ASP A 45 8.00 2.75 -0.87
C ASP A 45 9.03 2.40 -1.92
N GLU A 46 9.74 3.41 -2.42
CA GLU A 46 10.86 3.23 -3.33
C GLU A 46 12.05 2.64 -2.58
N GLU A 47 12.77 1.74 -3.24
CA GLU A 47 13.91 1.03 -2.67
C GLU A 47 15.23 1.75 -2.94
N GLU A 48 16.23 1.55 -2.08
CA GLU A 48 17.56 2.13 -2.23
C GLU A 48 18.53 1.22 -3.03
N SER A 49 18.02 0.29 -3.85
CA SER A 49 18.86 -0.69 -4.55
C SER A 49 19.55 -0.12 -5.79
N ALA A 50 18.96 0.89 -6.41
CA ALA A 50 19.53 1.61 -7.56
C ALA A 50 20.39 2.81 -7.13
N ASP A 51 19.86 3.64 -6.21
CA ASP A 51 20.55 4.75 -5.57
C ASP A 51 19.94 5.08 -4.19
N SER A 52 20.29 6.22 -3.58
CA SER A 52 19.81 6.61 -2.25
C SER A 52 18.54 7.48 -2.25
N GLU A 53 18.01 7.84 -3.42
CA GLU A 53 16.72 8.51 -3.51
C GLU A 53 15.62 7.50 -3.15
N THR A 54 14.61 7.95 -2.39
CA THR A 54 13.43 7.14 -2.08
C THR A 54 12.13 7.91 -2.35
N THR A 55 12.19 8.93 -3.21
CA THR A 55 11.11 9.91 -3.36
C THR A 55 10.14 9.49 -4.46
N HIS A 56 9.19 8.63 -4.10
CA HIS A 56 8.15 8.19 -5.02
C HIS A 56 7.00 9.20 -5.15
N SER A 57 7.19 10.25 -5.97
CA SER A 57 6.23 11.36 -6.11
C SER A 57 5.06 11.10 -7.06
N ASN A 58 5.15 10.06 -7.88
CA ASN A 58 4.15 9.79 -8.92
C ASN A 58 2.97 8.98 -8.34
N PRO A 59 1.72 9.36 -8.65
CA PRO A 59 0.57 8.59 -8.22
C PRO A 59 0.44 7.31 -9.04
N GLU A 60 0.46 6.17 -8.35
CA GLU A 60 0.22 4.84 -8.89
C GLU A 60 -1.11 4.24 -8.39
N VAL A 61 -1.57 3.18 -9.04
CA VAL A 61 -2.77 2.44 -8.68
C VAL A 61 -2.39 1.15 -7.95
N LEU A 62 -3.05 0.92 -6.81
CA LEU A 62 -2.94 -0.32 -6.04
C LEU A 62 -4.23 -1.13 -6.16
N GLY A 63 -4.09 -2.44 -6.33
CA GLY A 63 -5.17 -3.41 -6.14
C GLY A 63 -5.07 -3.99 -4.73
N TYR A 64 -6.20 -4.23 -4.06
CA TYR A 64 -6.22 -4.81 -2.73
C TYR A 64 -7.38 -5.78 -2.53
N ILE A 65 -7.19 -6.72 -1.60
CA ILE A 65 -8.21 -7.60 -1.05
C ILE A 65 -8.15 -7.49 0.47
N VAL A 66 -9.31 -7.38 1.11
CA VAL A 66 -9.44 -7.48 2.55
C VAL A 66 -10.51 -8.50 2.90
N VAL A 67 -10.21 -9.40 3.84
CA VAL A 67 -11.11 -10.49 4.27
C VAL A 67 -11.17 -10.56 5.79
N SER A 68 -12.34 -10.89 6.33
CA SER A 68 -12.50 -11.24 7.75
C SER A 68 -12.04 -12.67 8.01
N ARG A 69 -11.54 -12.94 9.22
CA ARG A 69 -11.23 -14.30 9.71
C ARG A 69 -12.05 -14.67 10.93
#